data_AF-G0ZJ99-F1
#
_entry.id   AF-G0ZJ99-F1
#
_cell.length_a   1.000
_cell.length_b   1.000
_cell.length_c   1.000
_cell.angle_alpha   90.00
_cell.angle_beta   90.00
_cell.angle_gamma   90.00
#
_symmetry.space_group_name_H-M   'P 1'
#
loop_
_entity.id
_entity.type
_entity.pdbx_description
1 polymer ?
#
loop_
_entity_poly.entity_id
_entity_poly.type
_entity_poly.pdbx_seq_one_letter_code
_entity_poly.pdbx_strand_id
1 'polypeptide(L)'
;RIAKVLGTEELYEYVEKYQIELDPRFNDILGRHSRKRWERFVHSENQHLVSPEALDFLDKLLRYDHQERLTAHEAMEHPYFYPIVKEQGRHMSSPTPAAPALTGVSE
;
A
#
# COMPACT_ATOMS: atom_id res chain seq x y z
N ARG A 1 -14.18 13.64 -2.34
CA ARG A 1 -13.04 13.94 -3.24
C ARG A 1 -12.35 12.67 -3.81
N ILE A 2 -12.84 11.45 -3.50
CA ILE A 2 -12.28 10.16 -4.00
C ILE A 2 -12.63 9.91 -5.48
N ALA A 3 -13.89 10.09 -5.88
CA ALA A 3 -14.38 9.88 -7.26
C ALA A 3 -13.66 10.74 -8.32
N LYS A 4 -13.06 11.86 -7.93
CA LYS A 4 -12.24 12.70 -8.83
C LYS A 4 -10.88 12.10 -9.16
N VAL A 5 -10.47 11.04 -8.46
CA VAL A 5 -9.18 10.36 -8.60
C VAL A 5 -9.39 8.95 -9.10
N LEU A 6 -10.19 8.14 -8.39
CA LEU A 6 -10.47 6.76 -8.79
C LEU A 6 -11.50 6.65 -9.93
N GLY A 7 -12.19 7.73 -10.24
CA GLY A 7 -13.26 7.75 -11.25
C GLY A 7 -14.61 7.41 -10.67
N THR A 8 -15.66 7.67 -11.44
CA THR A 8 -17.06 7.40 -11.04
C THR A 8 -17.57 6.07 -11.57
N GLU A 9 -16.94 5.50 -12.60
CA GLU A 9 -17.33 4.23 -13.21
C GLU A 9 -17.18 3.06 -12.22
N GLU A 10 -15.97 2.83 -11.71
CA GLU A 10 -15.70 1.82 -10.68
C GLU A 10 -16.52 2.03 -9.39
N LEU A 11 -16.87 3.28 -9.07
CA LEU A 11 -17.76 3.57 -7.94
C LEU A 11 -19.17 3.02 -8.17
N TYR A 12 -19.75 3.26 -9.35
CA TYR A 12 -21.09 2.78 -9.67
C TYR A 12 -21.13 1.26 -9.81
N GLU A 13 -20.09 0.65 -10.38
CA GLU A 13 -19.93 -0.81 -10.41
C GLU A 13 -19.91 -1.40 -8.99
N TYR A 14 -19.17 -0.78 -8.06
CA TYR A 14 -19.15 -1.18 -6.66
C TYR A 14 -20.53 -1.05 -5.99
N VAL A 15 -21.23 0.07 -6.21
CA VAL A 15 -22.57 0.31 -5.67
C VAL A 15 -23.57 -0.71 -6.17
N GLU A 16 -23.53 -1.02 -7.47
CA GLU A 16 -24.39 -2.02 -8.09
C GLU A 16 -24.07 -3.43 -7.57
N LYS A 17 -22.78 -3.80 -7.49
CA LYS A 17 -22.32 -5.11 -7.00
C LYS A 17 -22.85 -5.42 -5.60
N TYR A 18 -22.88 -4.42 -4.72
CA TYR A 18 -23.30 -4.59 -3.32
C TYR A 18 -24.73 -4.09 -3.05
N GLN A 19 -25.47 -3.67 -4.07
CA GLN A 19 -26.83 -3.11 -3.96
C GLN A 19 -26.92 -2.00 -2.90
N ILE A 20 -25.94 -1.10 -2.91
CA ILE A 20 -25.86 0.01 -1.96
C ILE A 20 -26.83 1.11 -2.38
N GLU A 21 -27.71 1.54 -1.47
CA GLU A 21 -28.54 2.72 -1.70
C GLU A 21 -27.70 4.00 -1.50
N LEU A 22 -27.43 4.70 -2.59
CA LEU A 22 -26.77 6.01 -2.55
C LEU A 22 -27.79 7.09 -2.22
N ASP A 23 -27.47 7.90 -1.21
CA ASP A 23 -28.30 9.06 -0.85
C ASP A 23 -28.45 9.99 -2.08
N PRO A 24 -29.67 10.39 -2.45
CA PRO A 24 -29.93 11.21 -3.64
C PRO A 24 -29.11 12.50 -3.73
N ARG A 25 -28.66 13.06 -2.59
CA ARG A 25 -27.77 14.24 -2.54
C ARG A 25 -26.44 14.02 -3.28
N PHE A 26 -26.03 12.76 -3.46
CA PHE A 26 -24.80 12.42 -4.17
C PHE A 26 -24.94 12.50 -5.69
N ASN A 27 -26.16 12.39 -6.23
CA ASN A 27 -26.40 12.38 -7.67
C ASN A 27 -25.92 13.68 -8.34
N ASP A 28 -26.14 14.82 -7.67
CA ASP A 28 -25.78 16.13 -8.22
C ASP A 28 -24.29 16.49 -8.03
N ILE A 29 -23.61 15.86 -7.07
CA ILE A 29 -22.23 16.25 -6.68
C ILE A 29 -21.14 15.28 -7.14
N LEU A 30 -21.47 14.02 -7.44
CA LEU A 30 -20.49 13.05 -7.92
C LEU A 30 -20.06 13.32 -9.36
N GLY A 31 -20.99 13.77 -10.21
CA GLY A 31 -20.75 14.02 -11.63
C GLY A 31 -20.16 12.80 -12.35
N ARG A 32 -19.49 13.02 -13.48
CA ARG A 32 -18.72 11.98 -14.20
C ARG A 32 -17.23 12.32 -14.17
N HIS A 33 -16.42 11.38 -13.69
CA HIS A 33 -14.97 11.53 -13.61
C HIS A 33 -14.28 10.27 -14.13
N SER A 34 -13.27 10.46 -14.98
CA SER A 34 -12.37 9.37 -15.38
C SER A 34 -11.33 9.08 -14.30
N ARG A 35 -10.91 7.82 -14.22
CA ARG A 35 -9.79 7.40 -13.37
C ARG A 35 -8.54 8.17 -13.78
N LYS A 36 -7.84 8.74 -12.78
CA LYS A 36 -6.58 9.43 -12.98
C LYS A 36 -5.43 8.47 -12.75
N ARG A 37 -4.50 8.49 -13.69
CA ARG A 37 -3.17 7.89 -13.52
C ARG A 37 -2.44 8.52 -12.33
N TRP A 38 -1.79 7.70 -11.50
CA TRP A 38 -1.09 8.16 -10.30
C TRP A 38 0.07 9.11 -10.62
N GLU A 39 0.69 8.96 -11.79
CA GLU A 39 1.77 9.81 -12.28
C GLU A 39 1.35 11.28 -12.41
N ARG A 40 0.04 11.56 -12.52
CA ARG A 40 -0.50 12.93 -12.52
C ARG A 40 -0.26 13.68 -11.21
N PHE A 41 0.02 12.96 -10.12
CA PHE A 41 0.28 13.55 -8.80
C PHE A 41 1.78 13.67 -8.50
N VAL A 42 2.65 13.27 -9.43
CA VAL A 42 4.09 13.34 -9.28
C VAL A 42 4.59 14.73 -9.69
N HIS A 43 5.39 15.35 -8.83
CA HIS A 43 6.02 16.66 -9.05
C HIS A 43 7.42 16.69 -8.43
N SER A 44 8.20 17.73 -8.74
CA SER A 44 9.62 17.84 -8.36
C SER A 44 9.89 17.61 -6.87
N GLU A 45 8.99 18.08 -6.01
CA GLU A 45 9.12 17.93 -4.56
C GLU A 45 8.90 16.50 -4.06
N ASN A 46 8.06 15.69 -4.71
CA ASN A 46 7.71 14.35 -4.24
C ASN A 46 8.30 13.21 -5.07
N GLN A 47 8.87 13.51 -6.25
CA GLN A 47 9.37 12.51 -7.19
C GLN A 47 10.37 11.53 -6.57
N HIS A 48 11.19 11.99 -5.62
CA HIS A 48 12.18 11.16 -4.92
C HIS A 48 11.55 10.09 -4.00
N LEU A 49 10.27 10.21 -3.65
CA LEU A 49 9.51 9.25 -2.85
C LEU A 49 8.67 8.30 -3.72
N VAL A 50 8.61 8.54 -5.02
CA VAL A 50 7.73 7.81 -5.93
C VAL A 50 8.53 6.82 -6.76
N SER A 51 8.23 5.54 -6.60
CA SER A 51 8.69 4.46 -7.48
C SER A 51 7.51 3.74 -8.14
N PRO A 52 7.72 2.99 -9.23
CA PRO A 52 6.67 2.16 -9.83
C PRO A 52 6.01 1.21 -8.83
N GLU A 53 6.81 0.61 -7.94
CA GLU A 53 6.34 -0.31 -6.90
C GLU A 53 5.51 0.41 -5.84
N ALA A 54 5.84 1.67 -5.51
CA ALA A 54 5.08 2.49 -4.57
C ALA A 54 3.68 2.81 -5.12
N LEU A 55 3.61 3.17 -6.41
CA LEU A 55 2.33 3.47 -7.07
C LEU A 55 1.48 2.22 -7.24
N ASP A 56 2.09 1.09 -7.61
CA ASP A 56 1.41 -0.21 -7.73
C ASP A 56 0.86 -0.68 -6.37
N PHE A 57 1.65 -0.53 -5.30
CA PHE A 57 1.19 -0.82 -3.94
C PHE A 57 -0.01 0.05 -3.55
N LEU A 58 0.07 1.36 -3.80
CA LEU A 58 -1.01 2.31 -3.51
C LEU A 58 -2.28 1.99 -4.31
N ASP A 59 -2.14 1.60 -5.58
CA ASP A 59 -3.26 1.24 -6.45
C ASP A 59 -4.05 0.04 -5.92
N LYS A 60 -3.35 -0.97 -5.41
CA LYS A 60 -3.94 -2.18 -4.83
C LYS A 60 -4.57 -1.97 -3.45
N LEU A 61 -4.27 -0.85 -2.79
CA LEU A 61 -4.92 -0.46 -1.53
C LEU A 61 -6.15 0.42 -1.77
N LEU A 62 -6.06 1.37 -2.71
CA LEU A 62 -7.10 2.36 -2.97
C LEU A 62 -8.12 1.86 -4.00
N ARG A 63 -8.88 0.83 -3.60
CA ARG A 63 -10.00 0.25 -4.37
C ARG A 63 -11.35 0.59 -3.75
N TYR A 64 -12.35 0.80 -4.61
CA TYR A 64 -13.75 0.94 -4.18
C TYR A 64 -14.23 -0.35 -3.53
N ASP A 65 -14.07 -1.45 -4.27
CA ASP A 65 -14.33 -2.77 -3.75
C ASP A 65 -13.36 -3.10 -2.62
N HIS A 66 -13.92 -3.36 -1.45
CA HIS A 66 -13.15 -3.67 -0.24
C HIS A 66 -12.55 -5.08 -0.30
N GLN A 67 -13.11 -6.00 -1.10
CA GLN A 67 -12.57 -7.35 -1.27
C GLN A 67 -11.35 -7.36 -2.20
N GLU A 68 -11.17 -6.33 -3.03
CA GLU A 68 -10.00 -6.20 -3.91
C GLU A 68 -8.79 -5.56 -3.22
N ARG A 69 -8.97 -5.01 -2.02
CA ARG A 69 -7.88 -4.38 -1.29
C ARG A 69 -6.96 -5.45 -0.74
N LEU A 70 -5.64 -5.20 -0.83
CA LEU A 70 -4.66 -6.06 -0.16
C LEU A 70 -4.98 -6.16 1.34
N THR A 71 -4.95 -7.39 1.83
CA THR A 71 -4.88 -7.65 3.27
C THR A 71 -3.52 -7.20 3.82
N ALA A 72 -3.42 -7.05 5.14
CA ALA A 72 -2.14 -6.69 5.76
C ALA A 72 -1.02 -7.70 5.45
N HIS A 73 -1.34 -8.99 5.39
CA HIS A 73 -0.38 -10.03 5.05
C HIS A 73 0.12 -9.88 3.61
N GLU A 74 -0.79 -9.77 2.63
CA GLU A 74 -0.40 -9.59 1.22
C GLU A 74 0.33 -8.27 1.00
N ALA A 75 -0.03 -7.22 1.75
CA ALA A 75 0.65 -5.94 1.70
C ALA A 75 2.11 -6.03 2.17
N MET A 76 2.39 -6.80 3.23
CA MET A 76 3.76 -7.03 3.71
C MET A 76 4.62 -7.82 2.71
N GLU A 77 3.99 -8.64 1.86
CA GLU A 77 4.65 -9.41 0.80
C GLU A 77 4.84 -8.62 -0.51
N HIS A 78 4.39 -7.37 -0.57
CA HIS A 78 4.50 -6.55 -1.76
C HIS A 78 5.96 -6.22 -2.12
N PRO A 79 6.36 -6.22 -3.41
CA PRO A 79 7.72 -5.89 -3.84
C PRO A 79 8.27 -4.55 -3.31
N TYR A 80 7.38 -3.60 -3.04
CA TYR A 80 7.72 -2.32 -2.41
C TYR A 80 8.48 -2.48 -1.08
N PHE A 81 8.19 -3.53 -0.30
CA PHE A 81 8.83 -3.78 0.99
C PHE A 81 10.02 -4.74 0.95
N TYR A 82 10.37 -5.33 -0.21
CA TYR A 82 11.48 -6.28 -0.32
C TYR A 82 12.83 -5.75 0.23
N PRO A 83 13.22 -4.48 0.01
CA PRO A 83 14.44 -3.95 0.60
C PRO A 83 14.44 -4.02 2.14
N ILE A 84 13.29 -3.71 2.76
CA ILE A 84 13.12 -3.70 4.22
C ILE A 84 13.13 -5.12 4.78
N VAL A 85 12.42 -6.05 4.14
CA VAL A 85 12.38 -7.47 4.55
C VAL A 85 13.79 -8.08 4.49
N LYS A 86 14.55 -7.77 3.44
CA LYS A 86 15.94 -8.23 3.29
C LYS A 86 16.85 -7.67 4.39
N GLU A 87 16.69 -6.40 4.74
CA GLU A 87 17.47 -5.76 5.81
C GLU A 87 17.13 -6.32 7.20
N GLN A 88 15.84 -6.52 7.49
CA GLN A 88 15.38 -7.13 8.73
C GLN A 88 15.93 -8.55 8.91
N GLY A 89 15.95 -9.36 7.85
CA GLY A 89 16.56 -10.70 7.86
C GLY A 89 18.06 -10.69 8.12
N ARG A 90 18.78 -9.64 7.66
CA ARG A 90 20.21 -9.45 7.98
C ARG A 90 20.43 -9.04 9.44
N HIS A 91 19.54 -8.22 10.00
CA HIS A 91 19.65 -7.80 11.40
C HIS A 91 19.41 -8.97 12.37
N MET A 92 18.43 -9.84 12.08
CA MET A 92 18.15 -11.04 12.90
C MET A 92 19.22 -12.14 12.79
N SER A 93 20.06 -12.12 11.75
CA SER A 93 21.15 -13.08 11.55
C SER A 93 22.51 -12.59 12.05
N SER A 94 22.58 -11.43 12.70
CA SER A 94 23.79 -11.00 13.40
C SER A 94 23.96 -11.82 14.70
N PRO A 95 25.00 -12.66 14.83
CA PRO A 95 25.22 -13.40 16.06
C PRO A 95 25.65 -12.40 17.14
N THR A 96 24.95 -12.40 18.27
CA THR A 96 25.42 -11.78 19.51
C THR A 96 26.87 -12.20 19.72
N PRO A 97 27.85 -11.29 19.92
CA PRO A 97 29.21 -11.71 20.19
C PRO A 97 29.17 -12.52 21.49
N ALA A 98 29.43 -13.83 21.36
CA ALA A 98 29.49 -14.75 22.48
C ALA A 98 30.50 -14.21 23.49
N ALA A 99 30.06 -14.02 24.74
CA ALA A 99 30.91 -13.59 25.83
C ALA A 99 32.14 -14.52 25.93
N PRO A 100 33.34 -13.98 26.16
CA PRO A 100 34.55 -14.80 26.22
C PRO A 100 34.43 -15.75 27.42
N ALA A 101 34.56 -17.05 27.17
CA ALA A 101 34.57 -18.08 28.20
C ALA A 101 35.72 -17.80 29.17
N LEU A 102 35.39 -17.59 30.44
CA LEU A 102 36.35 -17.50 31.54
C LEU A 102 37.07 -18.85 31.64
N THR A 103 38.34 -18.86 31.25
CA THR A 103 39.26 -19.99 31.46
C THR A 103 39.49 -20.15 32.96
N GLY A 104 38.83 -21.15 33.54
CA GLY A 104 39.10 -21.61 34.90
C GLY A 104 40.51 -22.16 34.99
N VAL A 105 41.38 -21.46 35.71
CA VAL A 105 42.67 -21.94 36.19
C VAL A 105 42.46 -22.40 37.64
N SER A 106 42.62 -23.70 37.89
CA SER A 106 42.89 -24.37 39.18
C SER A 106 43.02 -25.87 38.86
N GLU A 107 43.97 -26.66 39.32
CA GLU A 107 45.13 -26.53 40.22
C GLU A 107 46.09 -27.68 39.87
#